data_AF-A0A6M3L7T5-F1
#
_entry.id   AF-A0A6M3L7T5-F1
#
_cell.length_a   1.000
_cell.length_b   1.000
_cell.length_c   1.000
_cell.angle_alpha   90.00
_cell.angle_beta   90.00
_cell.angle_gamma   90.00
#
_symmetry.space_group_name_H-M   'P 1'
#
loop_
_entity.id
_entity.type
_entity.pdbx_description
1 polymer ?
#
loop_
_entity_poly.entity_id
_entity_poly.type
_entity_poly.pdbx_seq_one_letter_code
_entity_poly.pdbx_strand_id
1 'polypeptide(L)'
;MAKVPMTANDFRKEIENLKVLRNYFGNALKDEEDAVKRYSETARMADRVDPQLFGRKVSDIKNQEIQHAESFRRMIQTVDKTITMTEGLIKNLKQFEAEKVPHGRTQRK
;
A
#
# COMPACT_ATOMS: atom_id res chain seq x y z
N MET A 1 13.08 0.15 -31.75
CA MET A 1 12.52 1.35 -31.09
C MET A 1 13.20 1.51 -29.75
N ALA A 2 13.99 2.57 -29.53
CA ALA A 2 14.58 2.81 -28.21
C ALA A 2 13.46 3.15 -27.22
N LYS A 3 13.37 2.44 -26.09
CA LYS A 3 12.45 2.81 -25.00
C LYS A 3 12.84 4.20 -24.51
N VAL A 4 11.91 5.15 -24.61
CA VAL A 4 12.12 6.48 -24.02
C VAL A 4 12.30 6.27 -22.52
N PRO A 5 13.41 6.72 -21.92
CA PRO A 5 13.62 6.58 -20.48
C PRO A 5 12.54 7.39 -19.74
N MET A 6 11.94 6.79 -18.71
CA MET A 6 10.96 7.47 -17.87
C MET A 6 11.56 8.74 -17.25
N THR A 7 10.78 9.82 -17.25
CA THR A 7 11.19 11.09 -16.65
C THR A 7 10.88 11.13 -15.15
N ALA A 8 11.50 12.06 -14.41
CA ALA A 8 11.15 12.31 -13.02
C ALA A 8 9.66 12.70 -12.83
N ASN A 9 9.01 13.24 -13.86
CA ASN A 9 7.58 13.58 -13.82
C ASN A 9 6.69 12.34 -13.93
N ASP A 10 7.11 11.34 -14.71
CA ASP A 10 6.37 10.07 -14.85
C ASP A 10 6.39 9.28 -13.54
N PHE A 11 7.54 9.25 -12.85
CA PHE A 11 7.64 8.64 -11.52
C PHE A 11 6.76 9.35 -10.47
N ARG A 12 6.59 10.68 -10.55
CA ARG A 12 5.67 11.40 -9.66
C ARG A 12 4.22 11.01 -9.87
N LYS A 13 3.78 10.88 -11.12
CA LYS A 13 2.43 10.40 -11.44
C LYS A 13 2.21 9.00 -10.89
N GLU A 14 3.21 8.13 -11.01
CA GLU A 14 3.13 6.78 -10.46
C GLU A 14 3.03 6.77 -8.94
N ILE A 15 3.77 7.65 -8.24
CA ILE A 15 3.62 7.81 -6.78
C ILE A 15 2.19 8.25 -6.41
N GLU A 16 1.58 9.16 -7.15
CA GLU A 16 0.19 9.56 -6.89
C GLU A 16 -0.79 8.40 -7.12
N ASN A 17 -0.61 7.60 -8.18
CA ASN A 17 -1.40 6.39 -8.39
C ASN A 17 -1.24 5.39 -7.23
N LEU A 18 -0.01 5.19 -6.75
CA LEU A 18 0.28 4.32 -5.61
C LEU A 18 -0.36 4.83 -4.32
N LYS A 19 -0.42 6.15 -4.09
CA LYS A 19 -1.14 6.74 -2.95
C LYS A 19 -2.65 6.47 -3.00
N VAL A 20 -3.25 6.58 -4.19
CA VAL A 20 -4.66 6.23 -4.38
C VAL A 20 -4.89 4.76 -4.05
N LEU A 21 -4.03 3.88 -4.56
CA LEU A 21 -4.10 2.44 -4.28
C LEU A 21 -3.91 2.13 -2.79
N ARG A 22 -2.97 2.80 -2.12
CA ARG A 22 -2.75 2.69 -0.67
C ARG A 22 -4.01 3.07 0.10
N ASN A 23 -4.67 4.15 -0.28
CA ASN A 23 -5.90 4.60 0.38
C ASN A 23 -7.04 3.61 0.17
N TYR A 24 -7.17 3.05 -1.03
CA TYR A 24 -8.13 1.98 -1.29
C TYR A 24 -7.91 0.78 -0.37
N PHE A 25 -6.67 0.29 -0.26
CA PHE A 25 -6.35 -0.81 0.67
C PHE A 25 -6.55 -0.42 2.14
N GLY A 26 -6.31 0.84 2.52
CA GLY A 26 -6.57 1.34 3.86
C GLY A 26 -8.05 1.32 4.23
N ASN A 27 -8.93 1.68 3.30
CA ASN A 27 -10.37 1.60 3.49
C ASN A 27 -10.83 0.14 3.60
N ALA A 28 -10.37 -0.73 2.68
CA ALA A 28 -10.70 -2.16 2.74
C ALA A 28 -10.23 -2.79 4.06
N LEU A 29 -9.00 -2.49 4.51
CA LEU A 29 -8.51 -2.96 5.81
C LEU A 29 -9.43 -2.55 6.96
N LYS A 30 -9.90 -1.30 6.97
CA LYS A 30 -10.80 -0.81 8.01
C LYS A 30 -12.13 -1.58 8.00
N ASP A 31 -12.67 -1.85 6.81
CA ASP A 31 -13.91 -2.61 6.66
C ASP A 31 -13.74 -4.05 7.19
N GLU A 32 -12.62 -4.71 6.87
CA GLU A 32 -12.30 -6.05 7.40
C GLU A 32 -12.14 -6.03 8.94
N GLU A 33 -11.44 -5.04 9.50
CA GLU A 33 -11.28 -4.90 10.95
C GLU A 33 -12.62 -4.66 11.66
N ASP A 34 -13.53 -3.93 11.04
CA ASP A 34 -14.89 -3.73 11.56
C ASP A 34 -15.76 -4.98 11.41
N ALA A 35 -15.55 -5.79 10.37
CA ALA A 35 -16.19 -7.10 10.22
C ALA A 35 -15.70 -8.07 11.32
N VAL A 36 -14.40 -8.13 11.58
CA VAL A 36 -13.82 -8.94 12.67
C VAL A 36 -14.46 -8.60 14.03
N LYS A 37 -14.65 -7.31 14.33
CA LYS A 37 -15.33 -6.88 15.56
C LYS A 37 -16.77 -7.41 15.63
N ARG A 38 -17.55 -7.22 14.56
CA ARG A 38 -18.95 -7.68 14.49
C ARG A 38 -19.07 -9.20 14.61
N TYR A 39 -18.21 -9.96 13.93
CA TYR A 39 -18.22 -11.42 14.05
C TYR A 39 -17.71 -11.91 15.41
N SER A 40 -16.82 -11.16 16.07
CA SER A 40 -16.42 -11.46 17.46
C SER A 40 -17.57 -11.31 18.45
N GLU A 41 -18.38 -10.26 18.30
CA GLU A 41 -19.59 -10.05 19.11
C GLU A 41 -20.65 -11.12 18.80
N THR A 42 -20.86 -11.40 17.51
CA THR A 42 -21.81 -12.41 17.05
C THR A 42 -21.42 -13.80 17.56
N ALA A 43 -20.14 -14.17 17.57
CA ALA A 43 -19.67 -15.45 18.07
C ALA A 43 -20.04 -15.65 19.55
N ARG A 44 -19.86 -14.61 20.38
CA ARG A 44 -20.23 -14.65 21.80
C ARG A 44 -21.72 -14.87 22.04
N MET A 45 -22.56 -14.35 21.14
CA MET A 45 -24.01 -14.58 21.18
C MET A 45 -24.39 -15.96 20.64
N ALA A 46 -23.74 -16.37 19.55
CA ALA A 46 -23.95 -17.66 18.89
C ALA A 46 -23.63 -18.84 19.82
N ASP A 47 -22.58 -18.73 20.63
CA ASP A 47 -22.21 -19.75 21.63
C ASP A 47 -23.29 -20.00 22.69
N ARG A 48 -24.19 -19.03 22.91
CA ARG A 48 -25.32 -19.17 23.85
C ARG A 48 -26.56 -19.81 23.20
N VAL A 49 -26.62 -19.85 21.87
CA VAL A 49 -27.78 -20.34 21.11
C VAL A 49 -27.51 -21.74 20.58
N ASP A 50 -26.41 -21.90 19.83
CA ASP A 50 -25.94 -23.18 19.30
C ASP A 50 -24.42 -23.10 19.06
N PRO A 51 -23.61 -23.56 20.02
CA PRO A 51 -22.16 -23.48 19.92
C PRO A 51 -21.56 -24.44 18.87
N GLN A 52 -22.26 -25.53 18.53
CA GLN A 52 -21.69 -26.57 17.66
C GLN A 52 -21.76 -26.19 16.19
N LEU A 53 -22.89 -25.63 15.73
CA LEU A 53 -23.07 -25.29 14.33
C LEU A 53 -22.91 -23.79 14.09
N PHE A 54 -23.64 -22.96 14.84
CA PHE A 54 -23.68 -21.53 14.61
C PHE A 54 -22.43 -20.82 15.16
N GLY A 55 -22.01 -21.14 16.39
CA GLY A 55 -20.78 -20.61 16.99
C GLY A 55 -19.53 -20.91 16.14
N ARG A 56 -19.37 -22.16 15.70
CA ARG A 56 -18.27 -22.55 14.80
C ARG A 56 -18.28 -21.78 13.48
N LYS A 57 -19.41 -21.74 12.78
CA LYS A 57 -19.52 -21.06 11.49
C LYS A 57 -19.18 -19.57 11.60
N VAL A 58 -19.65 -18.90 12.65
CA VAL A 58 -19.36 -17.48 12.91
C VAL A 58 -17.87 -17.28 13.23
N SER A 59 -17.25 -18.19 14.00
CA SER A 59 -15.82 -18.16 14.29
C SER A 59 -14.96 -18.36 13.04
N ASP A 60 -15.37 -19.25 12.14
CA ASP A 60 -14.67 -19.50 10.87
C ASP A 60 -14.70 -18.26 9.96
N ILE A 61 -15.87 -17.61 9.84
CA ILE A 61 -15.98 -16.35 9.08
C ILE A 61 -15.10 -15.27 9.70
N LYS A 62 -15.14 -15.08 11.03
CA LYS A 62 -14.25 -14.15 11.73
C LYS A 62 -12.77 -14.40 11.39
N ASN A 63 -12.35 -15.67 11.36
CA ASN A 63 -10.97 -16.02 11.05
C ASN A 63 -10.60 -15.70 9.59
N GLN A 64 -11.53 -15.82 8.64
CA GLN A 64 -11.33 -15.39 7.26
C GLN A 64 -11.13 -13.86 7.19
N GLU A 65 -11.96 -13.07 7.88
CA GLU A 65 -11.80 -11.61 7.87
C GLU A 65 -10.48 -11.17 8.52
N ILE A 66 -9.98 -11.90 9.54
CA ILE A 66 -8.64 -11.67 10.09
C ILE A 66 -7.56 -11.88 9.02
N GLN A 67 -7.65 -12.96 8.23
CA GLN A 67 -6.69 -13.25 7.16
C GLN A 67 -6.75 -12.21 6.02
N HIS A 68 -7.95 -11.70 5.71
CA HIS A 68 -8.13 -10.61 4.75
C HIS A 68 -7.49 -9.32 5.26
N ALA A 69 -7.75 -8.92 6.50
CA ALA A 69 -7.14 -7.76 7.14
C ALA A 69 -5.61 -7.84 7.13
N GLU A 70 -5.03 -8.99 7.49
CA GLU A 70 -3.58 -9.19 7.41
C GLU A 70 -3.03 -9.06 5.99
N SER A 71 -3.77 -9.53 5.00
CA SER A 71 -3.38 -9.43 3.59
C SER A 71 -3.38 -7.97 3.12
N PHE A 72 -4.41 -7.18 3.47
CA PHE A 72 -4.41 -5.75 3.18
C PHE A 72 -3.29 -5.00 3.88
N ARG A 73 -2.96 -5.34 5.14
CA ARG A 73 -1.78 -4.75 5.83
C ARG A 73 -0.49 -5.00 5.06
N ARG A 74 -0.27 -6.23 4.58
CA ARG A 74 0.91 -6.58 3.75
C ARG A 74 0.93 -5.82 2.43
N MET A 75 -0.23 -5.64 1.79
CA MET A 75 -0.34 -4.85 0.56
C MET A 75 0.01 -3.37 0.81
N ILE A 76 -0.54 -2.75 1.86
CA ILE A 76 -0.21 -1.37 2.25
C ILE A 76 1.30 -1.21 2.47
N GLN A 77 1.92 -2.11 3.24
CA GLN A 77 3.38 -2.09 3.46
C GLN A 77 4.18 -2.21 2.16
N THR A 78 3.71 -3.03 1.22
CA THR A 78 4.35 -3.16 -0.09
C THR A 78 4.25 -1.86 -0.87
N VAL A 79 3.07 -1.24 -0.92
CA VAL A 79 2.87 0.04 -1.59
C VAL A 79 3.72 1.15 -0.97
N ASP A 80 3.77 1.24 0.37
CA ASP A 80 4.58 2.25 1.07
C ASP A 80 6.09 2.08 0.76
N LYS A 81 6.58 0.84 0.67
CA LYS A 81 7.96 0.56 0.24
C LYS A 81 8.20 0.97 -1.20
N THR A 82 7.28 0.66 -2.11
CA THR A 82 7.38 1.03 -3.54
C THR A 82 7.40 2.55 -3.72
N ILE A 83 6.56 3.29 -2.98
CA ILE A 83 6.60 4.76 -2.97
C ILE A 83 7.98 5.25 -2.53
N THR A 84 8.48 4.76 -1.40
CA THR A 84 9.80 5.16 -0.87
C THR A 84 10.93 4.90 -1.89
N MET A 85 10.94 3.73 -2.53
CA MET A 85 11.92 3.40 -3.57
C MET A 85 11.81 4.36 -4.77
N THR A 86 10.59 4.66 -5.21
CA THR A 86 10.34 5.55 -6.34
C THR A 86 10.77 6.99 -6.05
N GLU A 87 10.53 7.48 -4.83
CA GLU A 87 11.04 8.78 -4.38
C GLU A 87 12.58 8.83 -4.35
N GLY A 88 13.24 7.73 -3.96
CA GLY A 88 14.69 7.57 -4.05
C GLY A 88 15.21 7.69 -5.48
N LEU A 89 14.54 7.03 -6.43
CA LEU A 89 14.89 7.11 -7.85
C LEU A 89 14.76 8.55 -8.40
N ILE A 90 13.71 9.28 -8.01
CA ILE A 90 13.53 10.69 -8.41
C ILE A 90 14.69 11.56 -7.88
N LYS A 91 15.13 11.34 -6.63
CA LYS A 91 16.27 12.09 -6.06
C LYS A 91 17.56 11.82 -6.83
N ASN A 92 17.84 10.55 -7.13
CA ASN A 92 19.04 10.16 -7.89
C ASN A 92 19.03 10.73 -9.32
N LEU A 93 17.87 10.71 -9.99
CA LEU A 93 17.71 11.30 -11.33
C LEU A 93 18.00 12.80 -11.33
N LYS A 94 17.47 13.54 -10.35
CA LYS A 94 17.74 14.98 -10.22
C LYS A 94 19.23 15.28 -9.97
N GLN A 95 19.90 14.48 -9.15
CA GLN A 95 21.35 14.64 -8.90
C GLN A 95 22.15 14.42 -10.19
N PHE A 96 21.84 13.36 -10.92
CA PHE A 96 22.47 13.07 -12.21
C PHE A 96 22.22 14.16 -13.26
N GLU A 97 21.02 14.72 -13.32
CA GLU A 97 20.70 15.86 -14.20
C GLU A 97 21.50 17.11 -13.81
N ALA A 98 21.67 17.39 -12.51
CA ALA A 98 22.44 18.53 -12.01
C ALA A 98 23.95 18.40 -12.30
N GLU A 99 24.52 17.20 -12.15
CA GLU A 99 25.92 16.91 -12.44
C GLU A 99 26.28 17.03 -13.92
N LYS A 100 25.30 16.83 -14.81
CA LYS A 100 25.48 16.96 -16.26
C LYS A 100 25.49 18.39 -16.78
N VAL A 101 25.14 19.38 -15.97
CA VAL A 101 25.23 20.80 -16.37
C VAL A 101 26.71 21.21 -16.28
N PRO A 102 27.41 21.50 -17.40
CA PRO A 102 28.79 21.93 -17.35
C PRO A 102 28.84 23.24 -16.57
N HIS A 103 29.58 23.27 -15.47
CA HIS A 103 30.03 24.55 -14.91
C HIS A 103 30.83 25.23 -16.01
N GLY A 104 30.19 26.19 -16.69
CA GLY A 104 30.81 27.00 -17.71
C GLY A 104 32.11 27.53 -17.16
N ARG A 105 33.22 27.07 -17.75
CA ARG A 105 34.54 27.66 -17.59
C ARG A 105 34.43 29.12 -17.98
N THR A 106 34.26 30.01 -17.00
CA THR A 106 34.65 31.40 -17.17
C THR A 106 36.18 31.46 -17.04
N GLN A 107 36.89 30.98 -18.08
CA GLN A 107 38.23 31.49 -18.34
C GLN A 107 38.04 32.86 -18.99
N ARG A 108 38.02 33.92 -18.17
CA ARG A 108 38.31 35.26 -18.67
C ARG A 108 39.81 35.30 -18.99
N LYS A 109 40.13 35.38 -20.28
CA LYS A 109 41.39 35.96 -20.75
C LYS A 109 41.36 37.47 -20.55
#